data_AF-A0A6J4G4L6-F1
#
_entry.id   AF-A0A6J4G4L6-F1
#
_cell.length_a   1.000
_cell.length_b   1.000
_cell.length_c   1.000
_cell.angle_alpha   90.00
_cell.angle_beta   90.00
_cell.angle_gamma   90.00
#
_symmetry.space_group_name_H-M   'P 1'
#
loop_
_entity.id
_entity.type
_entity.pdbx_description
1 polymer ?
#
loop_
_entity_poly.entity_id
_entity_poly.type
_entity_poly.pdbx_seq_one_letter_code
_entity_poly.pdbx_strand_id
1 'polypeptide(L)'
;MYPLQDTLPTATTVMRAPHRHLPRILHQQLGGTPRAYCDAELLADRIQSDDIVIDDVSVAWRPALDETLLDILLADEPGQYESLEHRHLKVHARVLALATCPTARLEPESLITGARPSLRADLVSWNPYGIRHAFECGVLDGRHVLAQLEEGVGWVTVLPFAGLGVPFLRAYTFRRSGNPPLPAITVAEAKIAWQNLRDRSEGHSHPAATLAA
;
A
#
# COMPACT_ATOMS: atom_id res chain seq x y z
N MET A 1 -22.80 -1.25 -8.08
CA MET A 1 -22.58 -2.70 -7.84
C MET A 1 -21.66 -3.17 -8.95
N TYR A 2 -20.36 -3.28 -8.68
CA TYR A 2 -19.38 -3.65 -9.69
C TYR A 2 -19.52 -5.15 -10.00
N PRO A 3 -19.50 -5.58 -11.27
CA PRO A 3 -19.54 -7.01 -11.59
C PRO A 3 -18.36 -7.70 -10.91
N LEU A 4 -18.60 -8.89 -10.33
CA LEU A 4 -17.59 -9.76 -9.73
C LEU A 4 -16.49 -10.03 -10.77
N GLN A 5 -15.46 -9.18 -10.78
CA GLN A 5 -14.23 -9.38 -11.51
C GLN A 5 -13.55 -10.63 -10.95
N ASP A 6 -12.95 -11.43 -11.85
CA ASP A 6 -12.04 -12.53 -11.55
C ASP A 6 -11.31 -12.30 -10.23
N THR A 7 -11.47 -13.23 -9.29
CA THR A 7 -10.78 -13.18 -7.99
C THR A 7 -9.30 -12.92 -8.21
N LEU A 8 -8.78 -11.87 -7.56
CA LEU A 8 -7.35 -11.58 -7.53
C LEU A 8 -6.54 -12.87 -7.23
N PRO A 9 -5.47 -13.18 -8.00
CA PRO A 9 -4.72 -14.42 -7.81
C PRO A 9 -4.00 -14.43 -6.46
N THR A 10 -3.79 -15.59 -5.84
CA THR A 10 -2.94 -15.65 -4.62
C THR A 10 -1.48 -15.44 -4.99
N ALA A 11 -0.64 -15.06 -4.02
CA ALA A 11 0.79 -14.94 -4.21
C ALA A 11 1.40 -16.25 -4.73
N THR A 12 0.94 -17.41 -4.25
CA THR A 12 1.35 -18.73 -4.78
C THR A 12 1.02 -18.89 -6.26
N THR A 13 -0.16 -18.44 -6.71
CA THR A 13 -0.52 -18.48 -8.13
C THR A 13 0.35 -17.53 -8.95
N VAL A 14 0.66 -16.34 -8.42
CA VAL A 14 1.55 -15.37 -9.07
C VAL A 14 2.95 -15.96 -9.23
N MET A 15 3.54 -16.53 -8.17
CA MET A 15 4.89 -17.12 -8.21
C MET A 15 5.02 -18.23 -9.25
N ARG A 16 3.96 -18.98 -9.54
CA ARG A 16 3.97 -20.04 -10.57
C ARG A 16 3.97 -19.52 -12.00
N ALA A 17 3.49 -18.30 -12.23
CA ALA A 17 3.37 -17.71 -13.56
C ALA A 17 3.38 -16.16 -13.47
N PRO A 18 4.48 -15.53 -13.02
CA PRO A 18 4.49 -14.12 -12.67
C PRO A 18 4.21 -13.22 -13.88
N HIS A 19 4.77 -13.54 -15.06
CA HIS A 19 4.50 -12.82 -16.31
C HIS A 19 3.02 -12.77 -16.69
N ARG A 20 2.25 -13.80 -16.32
CA ARG A 20 0.81 -13.86 -16.61
C ARG A 20 -0.02 -13.02 -15.63
N HIS A 21 0.37 -13.01 -14.36
CA HIS A 21 -0.47 -12.50 -13.28
C HIS A 21 -0.09 -11.09 -12.82
N LEU A 22 1.18 -10.71 -12.84
CA LEU A 22 1.61 -9.40 -12.37
C LEU A 22 1.02 -8.23 -13.16
N PRO A 23 0.94 -8.24 -14.51
CA PRO A 23 0.31 -7.14 -15.24
C PRO A 23 -1.14 -6.89 -14.80
N ARG A 24 -1.88 -7.96 -14.45
CA ARG A 24 -3.26 -7.84 -13.94
C ARG A 24 -3.32 -7.24 -12.55
N ILE A 25 -2.35 -7.55 -11.69
CA ILE A 25 -2.27 -6.96 -10.34
C ILE A 25 -1.89 -5.49 -10.42
N LEU A 26 -0.84 -5.17 -11.17
CA LEU A 26 -0.18 -3.87 -11.13
C LEU A 26 -0.81 -2.84 -12.07
N HIS A 27 -1.36 -3.25 -13.22
CA HIS A 27 -1.76 -2.30 -14.26
C HIS A 27 -3.27 -2.10 -14.37
N GLN A 28 -4.06 -2.98 -13.77
CA GLN A 28 -5.51 -2.98 -13.91
C GLN A 28 -6.16 -1.82 -13.14
N GLN A 29 -6.81 -0.92 -13.88
CA GLN A 29 -7.71 0.08 -13.31
C GLN A 29 -9.04 -0.56 -12.89
N LEU A 30 -9.83 0.11 -12.05
CA LEU A 30 -11.16 -0.40 -11.64
C LEU A 30 -12.08 -0.67 -12.85
N GLY A 31 -11.95 0.14 -13.92
CA GLY A 31 -12.66 -0.04 -15.19
C GLY A 31 -12.15 -1.19 -16.08
N GLY A 32 -11.09 -1.89 -15.68
CA GLY A 32 -10.57 -3.09 -16.34
C GLY A 32 -9.54 -2.87 -17.45
N THR A 33 -9.29 -1.63 -17.87
CA THR A 33 -8.24 -1.33 -18.85
C THR A 33 -6.86 -1.23 -18.19
N PRO A 34 -5.82 -1.92 -18.69
CA PRO A 34 -4.45 -1.69 -18.27
C PRO A 34 -4.03 -0.25 -18.57
N ARG A 35 -3.29 0.39 -17.65
CA ARG A 35 -2.65 1.68 -17.94
C ARG A 35 -1.54 1.47 -18.98
N ALA A 36 -1.48 2.36 -19.97
CA ALA A 36 -0.42 2.33 -20.98
C ALA A 36 0.95 2.61 -20.35
N TYR A 37 2.00 2.04 -20.94
CA TYR A 37 3.41 2.24 -20.59
C TYR A 37 3.84 1.75 -19.19
N CYS A 38 3.06 0.86 -18.56
CA CYS A 38 3.49 0.16 -17.36
C CYS A 38 4.16 -1.17 -17.73
N ASP A 39 5.29 -1.47 -17.11
CA ASP A 39 6.04 -2.71 -17.29
C ASP A 39 6.00 -3.57 -16.02
N ALA A 40 5.86 -4.88 -16.18
CA ALA A 40 5.96 -5.86 -15.09
C ALA A 40 6.92 -7.00 -15.42
N GLU A 41 7.55 -7.00 -16.60
CA GLU A 41 8.40 -8.10 -17.07
C GLU A 41 9.63 -8.27 -16.20
N LEU A 42 10.35 -7.18 -15.93
CA LEU A 42 11.56 -7.26 -15.11
C LEU A 42 11.24 -7.74 -13.69
N LEU A 43 10.15 -7.27 -13.08
CA LEU A 43 9.71 -7.76 -11.77
C LEU A 43 9.30 -9.24 -11.82
N ALA A 44 8.65 -9.67 -12.89
CA ALA A 44 8.28 -11.07 -13.09
C ALA A 44 9.52 -11.97 -13.19
N ASP A 45 10.54 -11.57 -13.95
CA ASP A 45 11.80 -12.28 -14.09
C ASP A 45 12.48 -12.47 -12.72
N ARG A 46 12.48 -11.40 -11.89
CA ARG A 46 13.07 -11.43 -10.55
C ARG A 46 12.30 -12.32 -9.57
N ILE A 47 10.99 -12.44 -9.73
CA ILE A 47 10.18 -13.41 -8.97
C ILE A 47 10.47 -14.84 -9.46
N GLN A 48 10.54 -15.04 -10.77
CA GLN A 48 10.82 -16.35 -11.36
C GLN A 48 12.21 -16.88 -11.02
N SER A 49 13.19 -15.99 -10.80
CA SER A 49 14.55 -16.33 -10.38
C SER A 49 14.72 -16.46 -8.86
N ASP A 50 13.65 -16.41 -8.07
CA ASP A 50 13.67 -16.40 -6.60
C ASP A 50 14.54 -15.28 -5.99
N ASP A 51 14.73 -14.14 -6.67
CA ASP A 51 15.41 -12.96 -6.11
C ASP A 51 14.43 -12.12 -5.28
N ILE A 52 13.20 -12.01 -5.78
CA ILE A 52 12.07 -11.35 -5.13
C ILE A 52 10.99 -12.38 -4.79
N VAL A 53 10.47 -12.30 -3.56
CA VAL A 53 9.29 -13.06 -3.14
C VAL A 53 8.10 -12.11 -3.09
N ILE A 54 6.94 -12.63 -3.49
CA ILE A 54 5.64 -12.00 -3.30
C ILE A 54 4.87 -12.78 -2.22
N ASP A 55 4.31 -12.06 -1.25
CA ASP A 55 3.49 -12.60 -0.17
C ASP A 55 2.07 -12.01 -0.23
N ASP A 56 1.05 -12.80 0.10
CA ASP A 56 -0.33 -12.30 0.23
C ASP A 56 -0.47 -11.49 1.53
N VAL A 57 -1.11 -10.32 1.44
CA VAL A 57 -1.61 -9.59 2.61
C VAL A 57 -3.13 -9.60 2.55
N SER A 58 -3.76 -10.24 3.52
CA SER A 58 -5.21 -10.27 3.63
C SER A 58 -5.67 -10.13 5.07
N VAL A 59 -6.60 -9.21 5.29
CA VAL A 59 -7.30 -9.04 6.57
C VAL A 59 -8.77 -9.15 6.29
N ALA A 60 -9.47 -10.11 6.91
CA ALA A 60 -10.89 -10.41 6.72
C ALA A 60 -11.85 -9.34 7.30
N TRP A 61 -11.52 -8.07 7.09
CA TRP A 61 -12.22 -6.88 7.54
C TRP A 61 -11.68 -5.69 6.75
N ARG A 62 -12.50 -4.65 6.54
CA ARG A 62 -12.08 -3.35 6.01
C ARG A 62 -12.87 -2.23 6.68
N PRO A 63 -12.29 -1.03 6.88
CA PRO A 63 -13.03 0.11 7.39
C PRO A 63 -14.09 0.58 6.38
N ALA A 64 -15.22 1.08 6.90
CA ALA A 64 -16.17 1.83 6.10
C ALA A 64 -15.68 3.28 6.01
N LEU A 65 -15.60 3.83 4.80
CA LEU A 65 -15.08 5.15 4.51
C LEU A 65 -16.12 5.92 3.71
N ASP A 66 -16.41 7.14 4.15
CA ASP A 66 -17.13 8.17 3.39
C ASP A 66 -16.17 9.30 3.03
N GLU A 67 -16.59 10.20 2.14
CA GLU A 67 -15.74 11.28 1.63
C GLU A 67 -15.25 12.22 2.75
N THR A 68 -16.12 12.54 3.71
CA THR A 68 -15.76 13.42 4.83
C THR A 68 -14.66 12.80 5.70
N LEU A 69 -14.76 11.52 6.00
CA LEU A 69 -13.74 10.82 6.77
C LEU A 69 -12.43 10.69 6.00
N LEU A 70 -12.49 10.48 4.67
CA LEU A 70 -11.28 10.49 3.84
C LEU A 70 -10.59 11.85 3.86
N ASP A 71 -11.34 12.97 3.84
CA ASP A 71 -10.76 14.32 3.91
C ASP A 71 -10.00 14.52 5.22
N ILE A 72 -10.56 14.05 6.33
CA ILE A 72 -9.94 14.14 7.66
C ILE A 72 -8.68 13.26 7.73
N LEU A 73 -8.76 12.02 7.26
CA LEU A 73 -7.69 11.03 7.41
C LEU A 73 -6.48 11.27 6.49
N LEU A 74 -6.69 12.02 5.40
CA LEU A 74 -5.68 12.33 4.39
C LEU A 74 -5.35 13.84 4.34
N ALA A 75 -5.72 14.61 5.38
CA ALA A 75 -5.51 16.05 5.43
C ALA A 75 -4.03 16.47 5.33
N ASP A 76 -3.11 15.55 5.63
CA ASP A 76 -1.66 15.73 5.54
C ASP A 76 -1.08 15.42 4.15
N GLU A 77 -1.92 15.01 3.18
CA GLU A 77 -1.45 14.69 1.83
C GLU A 77 -1.48 15.92 0.89
N PRO A 78 -0.48 16.05 -0.01
CA PRO A 78 -0.36 17.20 -0.90
C PRO A 78 -1.32 17.15 -2.13
N GLY A 79 -2.10 16.08 -2.33
CA GLY A 79 -2.86 15.82 -3.55
C GLY A 79 -4.28 16.41 -3.55
N GLN A 80 -4.58 17.28 -4.53
CA GLN A 80 -5.93 17.86 -4.73
C GLN A 80 -6.78 17.17 -5.81
N TYR A 81 -6.22 16.21 -6.56
CA TYR A 81 -6.86 15.66 -7.79
C TYR A 81 -6.89 14.12 -7.83
N GLU A 82 -6.96 13.47 -6.69
CA GLU A 82 -7.02 12.00 -6.62
C GLU A 82 -8.44 11.47 -6.72
N SER A 83 -8.62 10.32 -7.37
CA SER A 83 -9.91 9.65 -7.42
C SER A 83 -10.30 9.11 -6.03
N LEU A 84 -11.60 8.96 -5.79
CA LEU A 84 -12.13 8.42 -4.54
C LEU A 84 -11.51 7.04 -4.23
N GLU A 85 -11.39 6.18 -5.23
CA GLU A 85 -10.80 4.85 -5.09
C GLU A 85 -9.35 4.90 -4.61
N HIS A 86 -8.55 5.83 -5.15
CA HIS A 86 -7.15 5.96 -4.75
C HIS A 86 -7.04 6.38 -3.28
N ARG A 87 -7.86 7.35 -2.87
CA ARG A 87 -7.96 7.81 -1.49
C ARG A 87 -8.36 6.69 -0.52
N HIS A 88 -9.30 5.83 -0.91
CA HIS A 88 -9.64 4.63 -0.13
C HIS A 88 -8.41 3.71 0.06
N LEU A 89 -7.66 3.44 -1.02
CA LEU A 89 -6.46 2.61 -0.95
C LEU A 89 -5.39 3.22 -0.05
N LYS A 90 -5.19 4.54 -0.08
CA LYS A 90 -4.23 5.21 0.80
C LYS A 90 -4.60 5.07 2.28
N VAL A 91 -5.87 5.23 2.65
CA VAL A 91 -6.32 4.95 4.03
C VAL A 91 -6.11 3.49 4.40
N HIS A 92 -6.43 2.56 3.49
CA HIS A 92 -6.15 1.14 3.71
C HIS A 92 -4.65 0.85 3.91
N ALA A 93 -3.77 1.52 3.16
CA ALA A 93 -2.32 1.42 3.31
C ALA A 93 -1.87 1.89 4.70
N ARG A 94 -2.39 3.03 5.19
CA ARG A 94 -2.13 3.53 6.56
C ARG A 94 -2.56 2.53 7.63
N VAL A 95 -3.72 1.90 7.47
CA VAL A 95 -4.20 0.85 8.38
C VAL A 95 -3.27 -0.36 8.37
N LEU A 96 -2.87 -0.86 7.20
CA LEU A 96 -1.94 -1.98 7.09
C LEU A 96 -0.56 -1.66 7.69
N ALA A 97 -0.05 -0.45 7.45
CA ALA A 97 1.21 0.03 8.02
C ALA A 97 1.18 0.01 9.56
N LEU A 98 0.13 0.58 10.16
CA LEU A 98 -0.01 0.62 11.62
C LEU A 98 -0.37 -0.74 12.22
N ALA A 99 -1.06 -1.61 11.49
CA ALA A 99 -1.33 -2.97 11.95
C ALA A 99 -0.05 -3.82 11.96
N THR A 100 0.86 -3.59 11.00
CA THR A 100 2.18 -4.23 10.95
C THR A 100 3.12 -3.67 12.01
N CYS A 101 3.10 -2.36 12.23
CA CYS A 101 3.94 -1.69 13.22
C CYS A 101 3.18 -0.51 13.86
N PRO A 102 2.56 -0.69 15.04
CA PRO A 102 1.70 0.32 15.66
C PRO A 102 2.41 1.64 15.99
N THR A 103 3.72 1.58 16.24
CA THR A 103 4.56 2.73 16.58
C THR A 103 5.25 3.34 15.36
N ALA A 104 4.95 2.86 14.15
CA ALA A 104 5.56 3.40 12.95
C ALA A 104 5.20 4.87 12.73
N ARG A 105 6.18 5.61 12.21
CA ARG A 105 5.97 6.95 11.65
C ARG A 105 5.55 6.79 10.20
N LEU A 106 4.43 7.41 9.85
CA LEU A 106 3.88 7.42 8.50
C LEU A 106 4.30 8.70 7.79
N GLU A 107 4.81 8.58 6.57
CA GLU A 107 5.19 9.69 5.71
C GLU A 107 4.49 9.52 4.35
N PRO A 108 3.38 10.23 4.12
CA PRO A 108 2.70 10.20 2.83
C PRO A 108 3.56 10.82 1.73
N GLU A 109 3.44 10.30 0.50
CA GLU A 109 4.10 10.85 -0.68
C GLU A 109 5.63 11.05 -0.49
N SER A 110 6.28 10.15 0.25
CA SER A 110 7.66 10.32 0.69
C SER A 110 8.65 9.85 -0.38
N LEU A 111 9.78 10.57 -0.46
CA LEU A 111 10.87 10.21 -1.37
C LEU A 111 11.62 8.99 -0.84
N ILE A 112 11.72 7.96 -1.67
CA ILE A 112 12.53 6.78 -1.40
C ILE A 112 14.01 7.05 -1.69
N THR A 113 14.29 7.88 -2.71
CA THR A 113 15.64 8.24 -3.16
C THR A 113 15.87 9.74 -3.20
N GLY A 114 17.13 10.14 -3.00
CA GLY A 114 17.60 11.51 -3.24
C GLY A 114 18.09 11.77 -4.67
N ALA A 115 18.19 10.74 -5.51
CA ALA A 115 18.70 10.84 -6.89
C ALA A 115 17.59 11.17 -7.90
N ARG A 116 17.95 11.69 -9.07
CA ARG A 116 17.00 11.99 -10.17
C ARG A 116 16.88 10.82 -11.15
N PRO A 117 15.66 10.47 -11.63
CA PRO A 117 14.36 10.94 -11.16
C PRO A 117 14.05 10.42 -9.76
N SER A 118 13.50 11.28 -8.92
CA SER A 118 13.19 10.98 -7.52
C SER A 118 12.08 9.93 -7.45
N LEU A 119 12.38 8.76 -6.89
CA LEU A 119 11.40 7.71 -6.66
C LEU A 119 10.56 8.08 -5.43
N ARG A 120 9.24 8.09 -5.57
CA ARG A 120 8.28 8.43 -4.50
C ARG A 120 7.33 7.24 -4.31
N ALA A 121 6.94 7.00 -3.08
CA ALA A 121 5.87 6.05 -2.74
C ALA A 121 4.66 6.80 -2.20
N ASP A 122 3.46 6.28 -2.42
CA ASP A 122 2.22 6.86 -1.86
C ASP A 122 2.30 6.97 -0.33
N LEU A 123 2.91 5.98 0.33
CA LEU A 123 3.16 6.00 1.76
C LEU A 123 4.46 5.28 2.11
N VAL A 124 5.28 5.89 2.96
CA VAL A 124 6.41 5.23 3.62
C VAL A 124 6.14 5.09 5.10
N SER A 125 6.24 3.86 5.59
CA SER A 125 6.21 3.54 7.01
C SER A 125 7.64 3.30 7.51
N TRP A 126 8.03 4.07 8.54
CA TRP A 126 9.30 3.92 9.21
C TRP A 126 9.09 3.21 10.53
N ASN A 127 9.64 2.00 10.66
CA ASN A 127 9.61 1.32 11.94
C ASN A 127 10.61 1.97 12.94
N PRO A 128 10.50 1.71 14.25
CA PRO A 128 11.40 2.27 15.26
C PRO A 128 12.88 1.90 15.08
N TYR A 129 13.18 0.89 14.27
CA TYR A 129 14.54 0.43 13.96
C TYR A 129 15.10 1.07 12.67
N GLY A 130 14.36 2.00 12.05
CA GLY A 130 14.78 2.69 10.83
C GLY A 130 14.57 1.90 9.53
N ILE A 131 13.91 0.74 9.57
CA ILE A 131 13.56 -0.02 8.36
C ILE A 131 12.34 0.61 7.70
N ARG A 132 12.45 0.84 6.39
CA ARG A 132 11.39 1.38 5.54
C ARG A 132 10.50 0.28 4.99
N HIS A 133 9.21 0.53 4.99
CA HIS A 133 8.19 -0.23 4.29
C HIS A 133 7.40 0.72 3.41
N ALA A 134 7.49 0.56 2.09
CA ALA A 134 6.76 1.38 1.14
C ALA A 134 5.40 0.75 0.82
N PHE A 135 4.40 1.59 0.61
CA PHE A 135 3.07 1.20 0.15
C PHE A 135 2.74 1.97 -1.12
N GLU A 136 2.18 1.25 -2.08
CA GLU A 136 1.80 1.75 -3.40
C GLU A 136 0.34 1.41 -3.65
N CYS A 137 -0.43 2.37 -4.17
CA CYS A 137 -1.87 2.32 -4.28
C CYS A 137 -2.30 2.35 -5.75
N GLY A 138 -3.14 1.39 -6.13
CA GLY A 138 -3.76 1.35 -7.45
C GLY A 138 -2.83 0.82 -8.53
N VAL A 139 -2.53 1.66 -9.53
CA VAL A 139 -1.76 1.27 -10.70
C VAL A 139 -0.30 1.64 -10.54
N LEU A 140 0.59 0.66 -10.70
CA LEU A 140 2.03 0.80 -10.49
C LEU A 140 2.83 0.21 -11.64
N ASP A 141 3.97 0.82 -11.97
CA ASP A 141 4.99 0.20 -12.81
C ASP A 141 5.86 -0.76 -11.98
N GLY A 142 5.97 -2.03 -12.38
CA GLY A 142 6.75 -3.04 -11.66
C GLY A 142 8.22 -2.68 -11.49
N ARG A 143 8.81 -1.82 -12.33
CA ARG A 143 10.17 -1.30 -12.16
C ARG A 143 10.30 -0.42 -10.92
N HIS A 144 9.23 0.25 -10.49
CA HIS A 144 9.24 1.03 -9.26
C HIS A 144 9.41 0.14 -8.03
N VAL A 145 8.73 -1.00 -7.97
CA VAL A 145 8.88 -1.98 -6.89
C VAL A 145 10.35 -2.41 -6.75
N LEU A 146 10.99 -2.75 -7.88
CA LEU A 146 12.39 -3.14 -7.89
C LEU A 146 13.31 -2.02 -7.42
N ALA A 147 13.15 -0.82 -7.97
CA ALA A 147 13.96 0.33 -7.60
C ALA A 147 13.84 0.66 -6.09
N GLN A 148 12.64 0.54 -5.51
CA GLN A 148 12.45 0.74 -4.07
C GLN A 148 13.21 -0.30 -3.24
N LEU A 149 13.14 -1.58 -3.63
CA LEU A 149 13.85 -2.66 -2.96
C LEU A 149 15.37 -2.57 -3.14
N GLU A 150 15.85 -1.99 -4.25
CA GLU A 150 17.27 -1.70 -4.50
C GLU A 150 17.79 -0.55 -3.62
N GLU A 151 16.93 0.42 -3.34
CA GLU A 151 17.25 1.58 -2.53
C GLU A 151 17.17 1.30 -1.03
N GLY A 152 16.97 0.04 -0.63
CA GLY A 152 16.98 -0.41 0.76
C GLY A 152 15.64 -0.29 1.47
N VAL A 153 14.53 -0.27 0.74
CA VAL A 153 13.21 -0.54 1.32
C VAL A 153 13.12 -2.04 1.64
N GLY A 154 12.69 -2.39 2.85
CA GLY A 154 12.63 -3.79 3.29
C GLY A 154 11.49 -4.56 2.61
N TRP A 155 10.35 -3.90 2.45
CA TRP A 155 9.12 -4.43 1.87
C TRP A 155 8.41 -3.35 1.06
N VAL A 156 7.83 -3.74 -0.07
CA VAL A 156 6.95 -2.89 -0.89
C VAL A 156 5.58 -3.56 -0.97
N THR A 157 4.54 -2.96 -0.39
CA THR A 157 3.18 -3.49 -0.43
C THR A 157 2.33 -2.73 -1.43
N VAL A 158 1.83 -3.43 -2.45
CA VAL A 158 0.94 -2.88 -3.46
C VAL A 158 -0.51 -3.21 -3.12
N LEU A 159 -1.36 -2.19 -3.02
CA LEU A 159 -2.81 -2.31 -2.88
C LEU A 159 -3.46 -2.05 -4.24
N PRO A 160 -3.80 -3.08 -5.03
CA PRO A 160 -4.36 -2.88 -6.37
C PRO A 160 -5.81 -2.38 -6.33
N PHE A 161 -6.26 -1.66 -7.36
CA PHE A 161 -7.66 -1.20 -7.45
C PHE A 161 -8.69 -2.34 -7.37
N ALA A 162 -8.38 -3.49 -7.96
CA ALA A 162 -9.22 -4.69 -7.88
C ALA A 162 -9.45 -5.15 -6.43
N GLY A 163 -8.57 -4.79 -5.49
CA GLY A 163 -8.73 -5.05 -4.06
C GLY A 163 -9.91 -4.32 -3.42
N LEU A 164 -10.40 -3.22 -4.01
CA LEU A 164 -11.59 -2.52 -3.51
C LEU A 164 -12.89 -3.28 -3.79
N GLY A 165 -12.87 -4.20 -4.75
CA GLY A 165 -14.02 -5.04 -5.12
C GLY A 165 -14.38 -6.12 -4.10
N VAL A 166 -13.51 -6.38 -3.11
CA VAL A 166 -13.72 -7.41 -2.08
C VAL A 166 -14.02 -6.81 -0.70
N PRO A 167 -14.81 -7.49 0.16
CA PRO A 167 -15.25 -6.93 1.46
C PRO A 167 -14.16 -6.98 2.56
N PHE A 168 -12.91 -7.17 2.19
CA PHE A 168 -11.77 -7.36 3.10
C PHE A 168 -10.54 -6.65 2.52
N LEU A 169 -9.55 -6.30 3.35
CA LEU A 169 -8.31 -5.71 2.85
C LEU A 169 -7.50 -6.79 2.13
N ARG A 170 -7.03 -6.47 0.91
CA ARG A 170 -6.18 -7.34 0.11
C ARG A 170 -5.07 -6.54 -0.57
N ALA A 171 -3.84 -7.01 -0.42
CA ALA A 171 -2.64 -6.42 -1.01
C ALA A 171 -1.59 -7.51 -1.28
N TYR A 172 -0.50 -7.12 -1.94
CA TYR A 172 0.64 -7.98 -2.21
C TYR A 172 1.92 -7.32 -1.71
N THR A 173 2.71 -8.05 -0.92
CA THR A 173 4.00 -7.56 -0.45
C THR A 173 5.12 -8.19 -1.24
N PHE A 174 5.99 -7.35 -1.80
CA PHE A 174 7.23 -7.73 -2.47
C PHE A 174 8.41 -7.49 -1.54
N ARG A 175 9.35 -8.43 -1.52
CA ARG A 175 10.60 -8.33 -0.74
C ARG A 175 11.71 -9.13 -1.40
N ARG A 176 12.96 -8.81 -1.07
CA ARG A 176 14.08 -9.70 -1.41
C ARG A 176 13.94 -11.02 -0.67
N SER A 177 14.36 -12.12 -1.27
CA SER A 177 14.24 -13.46 -0.68
C SER A 177 14.92 -13.61 0.68
N GLY A 178 16.01 -12.87 0.91
CA GLY A 178 16.72 -12.83 2.20
C GLY A 178 16.02 -12.03 3.31
N ASN A 179 15.03 -11.20 2.97
CA ASN A 179 14.26 -10.45 3.98
C ASN A 179 13.15 -11.37 4.53
N PRO A 180 12.90 -11.36 5.85
CA PRO A 180 11.81 -12.15 6.42
C PRO A 180 10.44 -11.67 5.92
N PRO A 181 9.42 -12.56 5.85
CA PRO A 181 8.06 -12.13 5.57
C PRO A 181 7.54 -11.22 6.68
N LEU A 182 6.59 -10.34 6.33
CA LEU A 182 5.85 -9.56 7.32
C LEU A 182 5.00 -10.48 8.21
N PRO A 183 4.78 -10.12 9.48
CA PRO A 183 3.84 -10.85 10.32
C PRO A 183 2.43 -10.83 9.72
N ALA A 184 1.69 -11.92 9.88
CA ALA A 184 0.30 -11.96 9.48
C ALA A 184 -0.53 -11.00 10.33
N ILE A 185 -1.35 -10.17 9.67
CA ILE A 185 -2.19 -9.18 10.33
C ILE A 185 -3.54 -9.80 10.68
N THR A 186 -3.89 -9.77 11.95
CA THR A 186 -5.21 -10.18 12.46
C THR A 186 -6.25 -9.08 12.28
N VAL A 187 -7.54 -9.46 12.31
CA VAL A 187 -8.65 -8.49 12.33
C VAL A 187 -8.58 -7.57 13.57
N ALA A 188 -8.13 -8.10 14.71
CA ALA A 188 -8.00 -7.31 15.93
C ALA A 188 -6.94 -6.21 15.78
N GLU A 189 -5.76 -6.55 15.24
CA GLU A 189 -4.68 -5.58 14.98
C GLU A 189 -5.12 -4.54 13.97
N ALA A 190 -5.81 -4.93 12.89
CA ALA A 190 -6.31 -3.98 11.91
C ALA A 190 -7.36 -3.01 12.49
N LYS A 191 -8.23 -3.48 13.39
CA LYS A 191 -9.20 -2.61 14.09
C LYS A 191 -8.52 -1.66 15.08
N ILE A 192 -7.49 -2.12 15.80
CA ILE A 192 -6.68 -1.27 16.67
C ILE A 192 -5.94 -0.21 15.85
N ALA A 193 -5.32 -0.61 14.74
CA ALA A 193 -4.65 0.28 13.81
C ALA A 193 -5.59 1.35 13.24
N TRP A 194 -6.82 0.95 12.91
CA TRP A 194 -7.87 1.87 12.47
C TRP A 194 -8.26 2.88 13.56
N GLN A 195 -8.48 2.43 14.79
CA GLN A 195 -8.77 3.33 15.90
C GLN A 195 -7.62 4.32 16.13
N ASN A 196 -6.38 3.81 16.17
CA ASN A 196 -5.19 4.65 16.31
C ASN A 196 -5.05 5.69 15.19
N LEU A 197 -5.37 5.31 13.95
CA LEU A 197 -5.35 6.24 12.82
C LEU A 197 -6.36 7.37 13.01
N ARG A 198 -7.59 7.02 13.42
CA ARG A 198 -8.63 8.01 13.71
C ARG A 198 -8.24 8.96 14.84
N ASP A 199 -7.77 8.41 15.96
CA ASP A 199 -7.35 9.19 17.12
C ASP A 199 -6.23 10.17 16.77
N ARG A 200 -5.28 9.76 15.91
CA ARG A 200 -4.21 10.62 15.40
C ARG A 200 -4.76 11.77 14.57
N SER A 201 -5.70 11.52 13.66
CA SER A 201 -6.27 12.59 12.81
C SER A 201 -7.15 13.56 13.60
N GLU A 202 -7.90 13.08 14.59
CA GLU A 202 -8.73 13.92 15.46
C GLU A 202 -7.86 14.79 16.41
N GLY A 203 -6.73 14.25 16.90
CA GLY A 203 -5.79 14.98 17.75
C GLY A 203 -5.05 16.16 17.09
N HIS A 204 -4.92 16.17 15.76
CA HIS A 204 -4.36 17.30 15.00
C HIS A 204 -5.39 18.41 14.72
N SER A 205 -6.66 18.20 15.08
CA SER A 205 -7.75 19.16 14.84
C SER A 205 -7.99 20.16 15.99
N HIS A 206 -7.19 20.13 17.06
CA HIS A 206 -7.18 21.17 18.08
C HIS A 206 -5.97 22.11 17.88
N PRO A 207 -6.14 23.35 17.39
CA PRO A 207 -5.18 24.39 17.71
C PRO A 207 -5.21 24.58 19.23
N ALA A 208 -4.04 24.63 19.85
CA ALA A 208 -3.91 25.03 21.24
C ALA A 208 -4.62 26.38 21.43
N ALA A 209 -5.83 26.33 21.98
CA ALA A 209 -6.51 27.52 22.48
C ALA A 209 -5.72 27.99 23.70
N THR A 210 -4.90 29.01 23.47
CA THR A 210 -4.64 30.14 24.37
C THR A 210 -4.58 29.80 25.86
N LEU A 211 -3.39 29.42 26.33
CA LEU A 211 -2.99 29.73 27.70
C LEU A 211 -2.31 31.09 27.70
N ALA A 212 -3.14 32.14 27.74
CA ALA A 212 -2.75 33.43 28.27
C ALA A 212 -3.56 33.63 29.57
N ALA A 213 -2.88 33.43 30.69
CA ALA A 213 -3.25 33.94 32.00
C ALA A 213 -1.95 34.41 32.68
#